data_AF-A0AA37GE43-F1
#
_entry.id   AF-A0AA37GE43-F1
#
_cell.length_a   1.000
_cell.length_b   1.000
_cell.length_c   1.000
_cell.angle_alpha   90.00
_cell.angle_beta   90.00
_cell.angle_gamma   90.00
#
_symmetry.space_group_name_H-M   'P 1'
#
loop_
_entity.id
_entity.type
_entity.pdbx_description
1 polymer ?
#
loop_
_entity_poly.entity_id
_entity_poly.type
_entity_poly.pdbx_seq_one_letter_code
_entity_poly.pdbx_strand_id
1 'polypeptide(L)'
;MGSVAGPLIGGALTEYSTWRWCFYINLPIGGVAIATLLFTRIPENRSGLICVKRVLTLLDFPGLFLFAPAVTMVLLALQYGGSRYSWNSPTVIGLLCGGLATGAAFVAWEGWRKEKAMMPLSLLNHRVVWSSVLVAGFMTSTLLVHSYYLPIYFQALKDASPFMSGVYLLPSILSQLISSALSGFLVKTIGYCLPVVLLSGVIVAISSGLLSLFTPTTSTARWIGYQVLLGFGRGLGIQMPIITVQQVLGSHLVPESMSLVVFAQTFGGSIFLTIANVIFTNKLNAELAELVPDGLSSHIVEAGATGFRSFPQSISN
;
A
#
# COMPACT_ATOMS: atom_id res chain seq x y z
N MET A 1 15.18 -6.81 3.92
CA MET A 1 16.21 -6.89 2.85
C MET A 1 15.62 -6.72 1.45
N GLY A 2 14.61 -7.51 1.03
CA GLY A 2 13.99 -7.35 -0.32
C GLY A 2 13.43 -5.95 -0.64
N SER A 3 12.84 -5.27 0.35
CA SER A 3 12.29 -3.91 0.18
C SER A 3 13.36 -2.82 -0.06
N VAL A 4 14.62 -3.06 0.36
CA VAL A 4 15.74 -2.12 0.17
C VAL A 4 16.31 -2.22 -1.24
N ALA A 5 16.42 -3.45 -1.74
CA ALA A 5 17.01 -3.74 -3.03
C ALA A 5 16.02 -3.44 -4.18
N GLY A 6 14.71 -3.50 -3.93
CA GLY A 6 13.67 -3.34 -4.95
C GLY A 6 13.82 -2.07 -5.81
N PRO A 7 13.78 -0.86 -5.22
CA PRO A 7 13.89 0.38 -6.00
C PRO A 7 15.26 0.58 -6.68
N LEU A 8 16.35 0.15 -6.02
CA LEU A 8 17.72 0.24 -6.56
C LEU A 8 17.94 -0.68 -7.75
N ILE A 9 17.59 -1.96 -7.58
CA ILE A 9 17.71 -2.96 -8.64
C ILE A 9 16.71 -2.64 -9.76
N GLY A 10 15.47 -2.29 -9.43
CA GLY A 10 14.47 -1.90 -10.41
C GLY A 10 14.88 -0.66 -11.21
N GLY A 11 15.42 0.36 -10.53
CA GLY A 11 15.97 1.56 -11.17
C GLY A 11 17.16 1.25 -12.08
N ALA A 12 18.12 0.45 -11.60
CA ALA A 12 19.30 0.07 -12.37
C ALA A 12 18.95 -0.77 -13.60
N LEU A 13 18.04 -1.74 -13.46
CA LEU A 13 17.59 -2.58 -14.57
C LEU A 13 16.79 -1.78 -15.62
N THR A 14 16.02 -0.78 -15.18
CA THR A 14 15.25 0.08 -16.09
C THR A 14 16.16 1.05 -16.85
N GLU A 15 17.23 1.53 -16.22
CA GLU A 15 18.16 2.51 -16.82
C GLU A 15 19.22 1.86 -17.72
N TYR A 16 19.83 0.77 -17.28
CA TYR A 16 20.99 0.16 -17.97
C TYR A 16 20.65 -1.07 -18.81
N SER A 17 19.42 -1.58 -18.74
CA SER A 17 19.02 -2.80 -19.44
C SER A 17 17.66 -2.64 -20.10
N THR A 18 16.67 -3.44 -19.72
CA THR A 18 15.31 -3.38 -20.21
C THR A 18 14.39 -3.70 -19.05
N TRP A 19 13.25 -3.01 -18.97
CA TRP A 19 12.24 -3.21 -17.93
C TRP A 19 11.82 -4.69 -17.73
N ARG A 20 11.95 -5.53 -18.77
CA ARG A 20 11.67 -6.99 -18.72
C ARG A 20 12.54 -7.74 -17.72
N TRP A 21 13.78 -7.29 -17.49
CA TRP A 21 14.69 -7.93 -16.54
C TRP A 21 14.23 -7.81 -15.09
N CYS A 22 13.38 -6.83 -14.77
CA CYS A 22 12.71 -6.75 -13.47
C CYS A 22 11.85 -7.99 -13.19
N PHE A 23 11.37 -8.69 -14.23
CA PHE A 23 10.66 -9.96 -14.09
C PHE A 23 11.62 -11.15 -14.13
N TYR A 24 12.59 -11.15 -15.04
CA TYR A 24 13.51 -12.28 -15.20
C TYR A 24 14.38 -12.54 -13.96
N ILE A 25 14.74 -11.52 -13.19
CA ILE A 25 15.52 -11.70 -11.95
C ILE A 25 14.78 -12.51 -10.88
N ASN A 26 13.45 -12.52 -10.89
CA ASN A 26 12.65 -13.27 -9.92
C ASN A 26 12.61 -14.78 -10.23
N LEU A 27 12.73 -15.18 -11.51
CA LEU A 27 12.71 -16.60 -11.93
C LEU A 27 13.80 -17.47 -11.28
N PRO A 28 15.10 -17.11 -11.31
CA PRO A 28 16.15 -17.93 -10.70
C PRO A 28 16.00 -17.98 -9.17
N ILE A 29 15.58 -16.88 -8.54
CA ILE A 29 15.33 -16.85 -7.09
C ILE A 29 14.17 -17.79 -6.73
N GLY A 30 13.08 -17.76 -7.51
CA GLY A 30 11.97 -18.70 -7.37
C GLY A 30 12.40 -20.15 -7.60
N GLY A 31 13.26 -20.41 -8.58
CA GLY A 31 13.85 -21.72 -8.83
C GLY A 31 14.66 -22.26 -7.65
N VAL A 32 15.51 -21.43 -7.04
CA VAL A 32 16.27 -21.79 -5.83
C VAL A 32 15.35 -22.06 -4.64
N ALA A 33 14.29 -21.26 -4.48
CA ALA A 33 13.31 -21.49 -3.43
C ALA A 33 12.57 -22.83 -3.60
N ILE A 34 12.14 -23.15 -4.84
CA ILE A 34 11.53 -24.44 -5.17
C ILE A 34 12.51 -25.59 -4.92
N ALA A 35 13.76 -25.46 -5.37
CA ALA A 35 14.79 -26.46 -5.13
C ALA A 35 14.98 -26.70 -3.63
N THR A 36 15.13 -25.62 -2.85
CA THR A 36 15.29 -25.71 -1.38
C THR A 36 14.09 -26.41 -0.73
N LEU A 37 12.87 -26.12 -1.16
CA LEU A 37 11.66 -26.78 -0.67
C LEU A 37 11.61 -28.27 -1.05
N LEU A 38 12.08 -28.65 -2.24
CA LEU A 38 12.15 -30.04 -2.67
C LEU A 38 13.20 -30.85 -1.87
N PHE A 39 14.31 -30.22 -1.47
CA PHE A 39 15.38 -30.87 -0.71
C PHE A 39 15.18 -30.81 0.81
N THR A 40 14.37 -29.88 1.32
CA THR A 40 14.10 -29.75 2.75
C THR A 40 12.88 -30.59 3.14
N ARG A 41 13.10 -31.67 3.92
CA ARG A 41 11.99 -32.38 4.57
C ARG A 41 11.40 -31.49 5.66
N ILE A 42 10.31 -30.80 5.34
CA ILE A 42 9.50 -30.09 6.32
C ILE A 42 8.90 -31.17 7.25
N PRO A 43 9.17 -31.15 8.56
CA PRO A 43 8.52 -32.05 9.49
C PRO A 43 7.02 -31.77 9.44
N GLU A 44 6.27 -32.66 8.79
CA GLU A 44 4.82 -32.59 8.74
C GLU A 44 4.29 -32.67 10.17
N ASN A 45 3.80 -31.55 10.69
CA ASN A 45 2.91 -31.59 11.82
C ASN A 45 1.61 -32.23 11.30
N ARG A 46 1.52 -33.55 11.42
CA ARG A 46 0.44 -34.40 10.92
C ARG A 46 -0.89 -34.05 11.60
N SER A 47 -1.48 -32.91 11.24
CA SER A 47 -2.93 -32.84 11.15
C SER A 47 -3.28 -33.61 9.89
N GLY A 48 -3.72 -34.86 10.08
CA GLY A 48 -3.78 -35.88 9.02
C GLY A 48 -4.46 -35.37 7.75
N LEU A 49 -3.93 -35.79 6.58
CA LEU A 49 -4.45 -35.58 5.22
C LEU A 49 -5.90 -35.09 5.24
N ILE A 50 -6.07 -33.76 5.34
CA ILE A 50 -7.40 -33.18 5.38
C ILE A 50 -7.95 -33.44 4.00
N CYS A 51 -8.90 -34.38 3.90
CA CYS A 51 -9.58 -34.72 2.67
C CYS A 51 -9.98 -33.41 1.99
N VAL A 52 -9.62 -33.22 0.72
CA VAL A 52 -9.88 -31.98 -0.04
C VAL A 52 -11.36 -31.58 0.07
N LYS A 53 -12.27 -32.57 0.13
CA LYS A 53 -13.69 -32.35 0.40
C LYS A 53 -13.96 -31.61 1.72
N ARG A 54 -13.26 -31.95 2.81
CA ARG A 54 -13.42 -31.31 4.13
C ARG A 54 -12.92 -29.87 4.14
N VAL A 55 -11.86 -29.56 3.38
CA VAL A 55 -11.40 -28.18 3.18
C VAL A 55 -12.44 -27.39 2.38
N LEU A 56 -12.99 -27.97 1.31
CA LEU A 56 -14.04 -27.34 0.50
C LEU A 56 -15.33 -27.08 1.29
N THR A 57 -15.69 -27.91 2.27
CA THR A 57 -16.85 -27.65 3.14
C THR A 57 -16.61 -26.52 4.16
N LEU A 58 -15.35 -26.25 4.49
CA LEU A 58 -14.96 -25.19 5.43
C LEU A 58 -14.87 -23.82 4.74
N LEU A 59 -14.67 -23.77 3.42
CA LEU A 59 -14.64 -22.54 2.64
C LEU A 59 -16.03 -21.93 2.47
N ASP A 60 -16.16 -20.65 2.84
CA ASP A 60 -17.38 -19.87 2.61
C ASP A 60 -17.38 -19.30 1.18
N PHE A 61 -17.75 -20.14 0.20
CA PHE A 61 -17.86 -19.73 -1.19
C PHE A 61 -18.85 -18.57 -1.39
N PRO A 62 -20.09 -18.60 -0.84
CA PRO A 62 -21.01 -17.47 -0.96
C PRO A 62 -20.43 -16.17 -0.40
N GLY A 63 -19.78 -16.22 0.77
CA GLY A 63 -19.10 -15.06 1.35
C GLY A 63 -18.02 -14.50 0.42
N LEU A 64 -17.19 -15.37 -0.16
CA LEU A 64 -16.15 -14.98 -1.13
C LEU A 64 -16.74 -14.34 -2.39
N PHE A 65 -17.81 -14.92 -2.94
CA PHE A 65 -18.49 -14.40 -4.15
C PHE A 65 -19.25 -13.10 -3.90
N LEU A 66 -19.59 -12.77 -2.66
CA LEU A 66 -20.15 -11.46 -2.31
C LEU A 66 -19.04 -10.44 -2.04
N PHE A 67 -17.98 -10.85 -1.33
CA PHE A 67 -16.90 -9.98 -0.90
C PHE A 67 -16.01 -9.49 -2.03
N ALA A 68 -15.51 -10.40 -2.88
CA ALA A 68 -14.55 -10.04 -3.92
C ALA A 68 -15.12 -9.04 -4.95
N PRO A 69 -16.37 -9.21 -5.45
CA PRO A 69 -16.99 -8.21 -6.31
C PRO A 69 -17.27 -6.90 -5.59
N ALA A 70 -17.71 -6.92 -4.33
CA ALA A 70 -17.99 -5.69 -3.57
C ALA A 70 -16.73 -4.81 -3.46
N VAL A 71 -15.61 -5.40 -3.04
CA VAL A 71 -14.32 -4.71 -2.94
C VAL A 71 -13.86 -4.20 -4.31
N THR A 72 -13.97 -5.04 -5.35
CA THR A 72 -13.55 -4.68 -6.71
C THR A 72 -14.38 -3.53 -7.28
N MET A 73 -15.71 -3.54 -7.10
CA MET A 73 -16.59 -2.48 -7.59
C MET A 73 -16.30 -1.14 -6.90
N VAL A 74 -16.08 -1.14 -5.58
CA VAL A 74 -15.72 0.07 -4.83
C VAL A 74 -14.37 0.63 -5.29
N LEU A 75 -13.36 -0.23 -5.44
CA LEU A 75 -12.04 0.19 -5.92
C LEU A 75 -12.09 0.72 -7.36
N LEU A 76 -12.83 0.06 -8.26
CA LEU A 76 -13.01 0.52 -9.64
C LEU A 76 -13.76 1.86 -9.71
N ALA A 77 -14.79 2.04 -8.88
CA ALA A 77 -15.50 3.31 -8.81
C ALA A 77 -14.59 4.46 -8.39
N LEU A 78 -13.76 4.24 -7.37
CA LEU A 78 -12.76 5.22 -6.91
C LEU A 78 -11.70 5.48 -7.97
N GLN A 79 -11.25 4.45 -8.68
CA GLN A 79 -10.20 4.58 -9.70
C GLN A 79 -10.69 5.29 -10.95
N TYR A 80 -11.94 5.06 -11.35
CA TYR A 80 -12.53 5.66 -12.54
C TYR A 80 -13.15 7.03 -12.26
N GLY A 81 -13.67 7.24 -11.07
CA GLY A 81 -14.27 8.50 -10.64
C GLY A 81 -13.25 9.63 -10.61
N GLY A 82 -13.44 10.63 -11.46
CA GLY A 82 -12.58 11.82 -11.53
C GLY A 82 -11.33 11.66 -12.40
N SER A 83 -11.03 10.47 -12.93
CA SER A 83 -9.96 10.27 -13.90
C SER A 83 -10.53 10.00 -15.30
N ARG A 84 -11.28 8.91 -15.47
CA ARG A 84 -11.80 8.46 -16.77
C ARG A 84 -13.28 8.82 -16.97
N TYR A 85 -14.06 8.81 -15.90
CA TYR A 85 -15.47 9.16 -15.92
C TYR A 85 -15.74 10.24 -14.86
N SER A 86 -16.66 11.15 -15.16
CA SER A 86 -17.17 12.09 -14.14
C SER A 86 -17.79 11.32 -12.98
N TRP A 87 -17.70 11.88 -11.77
CA TRP A 87 -18.34 11.32 -10.58
C TRP A 87 -19.85 11.12 -10.74
N ASN A 88 -20.51 11.95 -11.57
CA ASN A 88 -21.93 11.84 -11.88
C ASN A 88 -22.25 10.82 -13.00
N SER A 89 -21.24 10.10 -13.52
CA SER A 89 -21.46 9.09 -14.55
C SER A 89 -22.29 7.92 -14.00
N PRO A 90 -23.28 7.41 -14.78
CA PRO A 90 -24.04 6.22 -14.42
C PRO A 90 -23.15 5.02 -14.08
N THR A 91 -21.96 4.95 -14.69
CA THR A 91 -21.00 3.86 -14.44
C THR A 91 -20.41 3.95 -13.03
N VAL A 92 -20.00 5.14 -12.59
CA VAL A 92 -19.39 5.34 -11.26
C VAL A 92 -20.44 5.16 -10.16
N ILE A 93 -21.62 5.76 -10.34
CA ILE A 93 -22.74 5.61 -9.40
C ILE A 93 -23.19 4.14 -9.35
N GLY A 94 -23.31 3.47 -10.50
CA GLY A 94 -23.66 2.06 -10.57
C GLY A 94 -22.66 1.15 -9.85
N LEU A 95 -21.35 1.41 -10.00
CA LEU A 95 -20.30 0.69 -9.29
C LEU A 95 -20.33 0.96 -7.78
N LEU A 96 -20.56 2.21 -7.34
CA LEU A 96 -20.68 2.53 -5.91
C LEU A 96 -21.92 1.89 -5.28
N CYS A 97 -23.09 2.09 -5.88
CA CYS A 97 -24.33 1.51 -5.39
C CYS A 97 -24.30 -0.03 -5.44
N GLY A 98 -23.76 -0.62 -6.50
CA GLY A 98 -23.59 -2.06 -6.64
C GLY A 98 -22.60 -2.62 -5.62
N GLY A 99 -21.46 -1.95 -5.42
CA GLY A 99 -20.46 -2.31 -4.40
C GLY A 99 -21.01 -2.20 -2.97
N LEU A 100 -21.76 -1.15 -2.66
CA LEU A 100 -22.43 -0.99 -1.36
C LEU A 100 -23.54 -2.01 -1.15
N ALA A 101 -24.35 -2.31 -2.17
CA ALA A 101 -25.41 -3.30 -2.08
C ALA A 101 -24.87 -4.72 -1.88
N THR A 102 -23.85 -5.10 -2.67
CA THR A 102 -23.16 -6.40 -2.52
C THR A 102 -22.38 -6.49 -1.20
N GLY A 103 -21.77 -5.40 -0.75
CA GLY A 103 -21.12 -5.30 0.56
C GLY A 103 -22.12 -5.43 1.72
N ALA A 104 -23.29 -4.81 1.63
CA ALA A 104 -24.36 -4.96 2.61
C ALA A 104 -24.88 -6.40 2.63
N ALA A 105 -25.05 -7.02 1.46
CA ALA A 105 -25.40 -8.43 1.34
C ALA A 105 -24.33 -9.34 1.97
N PHE A 106 -23.05 -9.03 1.79
CA PHE A 106 -21.94 -9.72 2.45
C PHE A 106 -22.02 -9.60 3.97
N VAL A 107 -22.21 -8.40 4.52
CA VAL A 107 -22.32 -8.20 5.98
C VAL A 107 -23.55 -8.93 6.54
N ALA A 108 -24.67 -8.93 5.83
CA ALA A 108 -25.86 -9.67 6.21
C ALA A 108 -25.62 -11.19 6.18
N TRP A 109 -24.92 -11.69 5.16
CA TRP A 109 -24.52 -13.10 5.05
C TRP A 109 -23.60 -13.51 6.19
N GLU A 110 -22.56 -12.73 6.47
CA GLU A 110 -21.62 -12.97 7.58
C GLU A 110 -22.34 -12.97 8.93
N GLY A 111 -23.26 -12.00 9.15
CA GLY A 111 -24.10 -11.95 10.35
C GLY A 111 -24.99 -13.18 10.53
N TRP A 112 -25.48 -13.76 9.43
CA TRP A 112 -26.26 -15.00 9.44
C TRP A 112 -25.40 -16.25 9.70
N ARG A 113 -24.19 -16.31 9.12
CA ARG A 113 -23.26 -17.45 9.23
C ARG A 113 -22.50 -17.50 10.57
N LYS A 114 -22.40 -16.38 11.29
CA LYS A 114 -21.80 -16.24 12.64
C LYS A 114 -20.40 -16.86 12.76
N GLU A 115 -20.23 -17.94 13.53
CA GLU A 115 -18.93 -18.55 13.86
C GLU A 115 -18.29 -19.34 12.71
N LYS A 116 -19.06 -19.65 11.67
CA LYS A 116 -18.51 -20.30 10.46
C LYS A 116 -18.30 -19.31 9.31
N ALA A 117 -18.48 -18.01 9.57
CA ALA A 117 -18.38 -16.99 8.55
C ALA A 117 -16.91 -16.77 8.15
N MET A 118 -16.67 -16.20 6.95
CA MET A 118 -15.31 -15.94 6.47
C MET A 118 -14.58 -14.92 7.34
N MET A 119 -15.34 -13.99 7.92
CA MET A 119 -14.86 -12.88 8.71
C MET A 119 -15.80 -12.69 9.92
N PRO A 120 -15.64 -13.52 10.98
CA PRO A 120 -16.56 -13.47 12.11
C PRO A 120 -16.55 -12.07 12.74
N LEU A 121 -17.69 -11.37 12.64
CA LEU A 121 -17.85 -10.00 13.10
C LEU A 121 -17.55 -9.83 14.60
N SER A 122 -17.61 -10.93 15.36
CA SER A 122 -17.17 -10.98 16.77
C SER A 122 -15.69 -10.64 16.96
N LEU A 123 -14.82 -10.87 15.96
CA LEU A 123 -13.42 -10.46 16.01
C LEU A 123 -13.29 -8.93 16.11
N LEU A 124 -14.16 -8.18 15.44
CA LEU A 124 -14.16 -6.72 15.49
C LEU A 124 -14.59 -6.17 16.86
N ASN A 125 -15.24 -6.98 17.71
CA ASN A 125 -15.51 -6.58 19.10
C ASN A 125 -14.24 -6.51 19.95
N HIS A 126 -13.17 -7.23 19.57
CA HIS A 126 -11.90 -7.15 20.26
C HIS A 126 -11.22 -5.82 19.92
N ARG A 127 -11.03 -4.97 20.94
CA ARG A 127 -10.40 -3.64 20.79
C ARG A 127 -9.06 -3.69 20.07
N VAL A 128 -8.29 -4.73 20.32
CA VAL A 128 -6.98 -4.94 19.72
C VAL A 128 -7.07 -5.24 18.23
N VAL A 129 -8.10 -5.97 17.78
CA VAL A 129 -8.26 -6.34 16.37
C VAL A 129 -8.62 -5.12 15.54
N TRP A 130 -9.71 -4.41 15.86
CA TRP A 130 -10.14 -3.28 15.03
C TRP A 130 -9.12 -2.13 15.05
N SER A 131 -8.45 -1.87 16.18
CA SER A 131 -7.38 -0.86 16.23
C SER A 131 -6.17 -1.27 15.38
N SER A 132 -5.78 -2.55 15.41
CA SER A 132 -4.70 -3.08 14.56
C SER A 132 -5.05 -3.00 13.08
N VAL A 133 -6.29 -3.33 12.69
CA VAL A 133 -6.81 -3.21 11.33
C VAL A 133 -6.70 -1.75 10.83
N LEU A 134 -7.15 -0.78 11.62
CA LEU A 134 -7.06 0.64 11.25
C LEU A 134 -5.61 1.11 11.12
N VAL A 135 -4.78 0.83 12.12
CA VAL A 135 -3.36 1.23 12.10
C VAL A 135 -2.64 0.60 10.91
N ALA A 136 -2.88 -0.69 10.63
CA ALA A 136 -2.28 -1.38 9.49
C ALA A 136 -2.72 -0.76 8.16
N GLY A 137 -4.01 -0.45 8.01
CA GLY A 137 -4.54 0.22 6.84
C GLY A 137 -3.88 1.58 6.60
N PHE A 138 -3.85 2.46 7.61
CA PHE A 138 -3.24 3.79 7.47
C PHE A 138 -1.72 3.74 7.26
N MET A 139 -1.00 2.86 7.97
CA MET A 139 0.45 2.72 7.81
C MET A 139 0.82 2.21 6.41
N THR A 140 0.08 1.23 5.87
CA THR A 140 0.32 0.76 4.49
C THR A 140 -0.11 1.80 3.46
N SER A 141 -1.16 2.57 3.74
CA SER A 141 -1.58 3.69 2.89
C SER A 141 -0.50 4.74 2.76
N THR A 142 0.09 5.18 3.87
CA THR A 142 1.22 6.11 3.83
C THR A 142 2.41 5.51 3.09
N LEU A 143 2.70 4.21 3.25
CA LEU A 143 3.72 3.54 2.45
C LEU A 143 3.47 3.65 0.95
N LEU A 144 2.30 3.23 0.47
CA LEU A 144 2.00 3.18 -0.96
C LEU A 144 1.96 4.58 -1.59
N VAL A 145 1.33 5.55 -0.93
CA VAL A 145 1.26 6.94 -1.41
C VAL A 145 2.67 7.52 -1.56
N HIS A 146 3.51 7.45 -0.51
CA HIS A 146 4.85 8.02 -0.58
C HIS A 146 5.75 7.26 -1.57
N SER A 147 5.67 5.93 -1.61
CA SER A 147 6.45 5.11 -2.56
C SER A 147 6.06 5.35 -4.02
N TYR A 148 4.83 5.79 -4.29
CA TYR A 148 4.39 6.16 -5.63
C TYR A 148 4.81 7.60 -6.00
N TYR A 149 4.56 8.58 -5.12
CA TYR A 149 4.74 10.00 -5.46
C TYR A 149 6.14 10.56 -5.26
N LEU A 150 6.96 10.04 -4.33
CA LEU A 150 8.33 10.55 -4.15
C LEU A 150 9.21 10.31 -5.40
N PRO A 151 9.23 9.12 -6.02
CA PRO A 151 9.97 8.91 -7.26
C PRO A 151 9.49 9.83 -8.36
N ILE A 152 8.17 10.00 -8.50
CA ILE A 152 7.57 10.92 -9.46
C ILE A 152 8.07 12.35 -9.21
N TYR A 153 8.08 12.82 -7.97
CA TYR A 153 8.63 14.13 -7.61
C TYR A 153 10.10 14.28 -8.04
N PHE A 154 10.95 13.29 -7.76
CA PHE A 154 12.37 13.38 -8.13
C PHE A 154 12.61 13.32 -9.63
N GLN A 155 11.86 12.47 -10.35
CA GLN A 155 11.98 12.36 -11.80
C GLN A 155 11.42 13.61 -12.49
N ALA A 156 10.22 14.07 -12.08
CA ALA A 156 9.49 15.16 -12.71
C ALA A 156 9.97 16.57 -12.35
N LEU A 157 10.50 16.80 -11.14
CA LEU A 157 10.90 18.14 -10.68
C LEU A 157 12.41 18.32 -10.51
N LYS A 158 13.18 17.24 -10.33
CA LYS A 158 14.63 17.31 -10.10
C LYS A 158 15.48 16.74 -11.23
N ASP A 159 14.86 16.35 -12.36
CA ASP A 159 15.57 15.72 -13.50
C ASP A 159 16.39 14.49 -13.10
N ALA A 160 15.99 13.80 -12.02
CA ALA A 160 16.66 12.59 -11.59
C ALA A 160 16.34 11.45 -12.56
N SER A 161 17.37 10.68 -12.94
CA SER A 161 17.17 9.43 -13.66
C SER A 161 16.36 8.42 -12.82
N PRO A 162 15.73 7.41 -13.43
CA PRO A 162 15.05 6.36 -12.69
C PRO A 162 15.94 5.71 -11.61
N PHE A 163 17.21 5.43 -11.91
CA PHE A 163 18.17 4.92 -10.93
C PHE A 163 18.39 5.90 -9.78
N MET A 164 18.67 7.17 -10.08
CA MET A 164 18.91 8.19 -9.06
C MET A 164 17.67 8.45 -8.19
N SER A 165 16.47 8.37 -8.76
CA SER A 165 15.23 8.48 -7.99
C SER A 165 15.07 7.34 -6.97
N GLY A 166 15.52 6.12 -7.31
CA GLY A 166 15.59 4.99 -6.40
C GLY A 166 16.65 5.19 -5.31
N VAL A 167 17.83 5.72 -5.67
CA VAL A 167 18.87 6.11 -4.71
C VAL A 167 18.36 7.16 -3.74
N TYR A 168 17.57 8.13 -4.20
CA TYR A 168 16.95 9.16 -3.36
C TYR A 168 15.85 8.64 -2.44
N LEU A 169 15.41 7.38 -2.55
CA LEU A 169 14.55 6.75 -1.55
C LEU A 169 15.34 6.06 -0.42
N LEU A 170 16.64 5.82 -0.60
CA LEU A 170 17.47 5.13 0.38
C LEU A 170 17.40 5.71 1.79
N PRO A 171 17.38 7.05 2.01
CA PRO A 171 17.30 7.59 3.35
C PRO A 171 16.07 7.10 4.12
N SER A 172 14.90 7.05 3.47
CA SER A 172 13.68 6.52 4.07
C SER A 172 13.75 5.02 4.31
N ILE A 173 14.36 4.27 3.39
CA ILE A 173 14.43 2.80 3.50
C ILE A 173 15.40 2.39 4.62
N LEU A 174 16.57 3.02 4.68
CA LEU A 174 17.59 2.74 5.69
C LEU A 174 17.10 3.11 7.09
N SER A 175 16.47 4.28 7.24
CA SER A 175 15.89 4.68 8.53
C SER A 175 14.75 3.74 8.95
N GLN A 176 13.93 3.29 8.00
CA GLN A 176 12.88 2.29 8.24
C GLN A 176 13.46 0.95 8.70
N LEU A 177 14.56 0.49 8.11
CA LEU A 177 15.21 -0.77 8.50
C LEU A 177 15.75 -0.73 9.93
N ILE A 178 16.49 0.34 10.25
CA ILE A 178 17.05 0.55 11.60
C ILE A 178 15.93 0.64 12.62
N SER A 179 14.91 1.44 12.29
CA SER A 179 13.75 1.65 13.16
C SER A 179 12.94 0.37 13.37
N SER A 180 12.76 -0.46 12.34
CA SER A 180 12.06 -1.74 12.47
C SER A 180 12.81 -2.75 13.34
N ALA A 181 14.14 -2.70 13.39
CA ALA A 181 14.91 -3.50 14.35
C ALA A 181 14.76 -2.94 15.77
N LEU A 182 14.80 -1.61 15.91
CA LEU A 182 14.65 -0.91 17.18
C LEU A 182 13.25 -1.12 17.78
N SER A 183 12.22 -1.21 16.93
CA SER A 183 10.82 -1.39 17.36
C SER A 183 10.63 -2.71 18.10
N GLY A 184 11.24 -3.80 17.64
CA GLY A 184 11.24 -5.09 18.34
C GLY A 184 11.94 -5.02 19.71
N PHE A 185 13.07 -4.30 19.80
CA PHE A 185 13.75 -4.07 21.07
C PHE A 185 12.91 -3.22 22.03
N LEU A 186 12.31 -2.13 21.54
CA LEU A 186 11.44 -1.25 22.33
C LEU A 186 10.24 -2.01 22.88
N VAL A 187 9.57 -2.82 22.07
CA VAL A 187 8.45 -3.66 22.53
C VAL A 187 8.90 -4.65 23.59
N LYS A 188 10.07 -5.29 23.40
CA LYS A 188 10.63 -6.22 24.39
C LYS A 188 10.91 -5.54 25.74
N THR A 189 11.44 -4.32 25.72
CA THR A 189 11.80 -3.57 26.94
C THR A 189 10.59 -2.94 27.61
N ILE A 190 9.68 -2.33 26.84
CA ILE A 190 8.49 -1.65 27.36
C ILE A 190 7.42 -2.67 27.80
N GLY A 191 7.40 -3.86 27.20
CA GLY A 191 6.40 -4.90 27.46
C GLY A 191 5.03 -4.66 26.81
N TYR A 192 4.80 -3.48 26.23
CA TYR A 192 3.54 -3.10 25.58
C TYR A 192 3.79 -2.51 24.19
N CYS A 193 2.99 -2.93 23.20
CA CYS A 193 3.08 -2.41 21.82
C CYS A 193 2.50 -0.99 21.67
N LEU A 194 1.51 -0.62 22.49
CA LEU A 194 0.73 0.62 22.32
C LEU A 194 1.60 1.90 22.30
N PRO A 195 2.56 2.12 23.21
CA PRO A 195 3.38 3.35 23.19
C PRO A 195 4.21 3.48 21.92
N VAL A 196 4.74 2.36 21.41
CA VAL A 196 5.53 2.33 20.17
C VAL A 196 4.67 2.66 18.95
N VAL A 197 3.44 2.13 18.90
CA VAL A 197 2.48 2.44 17.83
C VAL A 197 2.08 3.92 17.85
N LEU A 198 1.78 4.48 19.02
CA LEU A 198 1.40 5.90 19.14
C LEU A 198 2.56 6.81 18.72
N LEU A 199 3.77 6.51 19.19
CA LEU A 199 4.98 7.24 18.79
C LEU A 199 5.18 7.17 17.27
N SER A 200 5.00 6.00 16.68
CA SER A 200 5.08 5.81 15.23
C SER A 200 4.07 6.68 14.48
N GLY A 201 2.81 6.72 14.94
CA GLY A 201 1.75 7.50 14.32
C GLY A 201 2.03 9.01 14.35
N VAL A 202 2.51 9.52 15.48
CA VAL A 202 2.88 10.94 15.63
C VAL A 202 4.04 11.30 14.68
N ILE A 203 5.09 10.48 14.63
CA ILE A 203 6.24 10.72 13.75
C ILE A 203 5.82 10.67 12.27
N VAL A 204 4.97 9.71 11.88
CA VAL A 204 4.46 9.60 10.51
C VAL A 204 3.57 10.79 10.15
N ALA A 205 2.73 11.28 11.06
CA ALA A 205 1.91 12.47 10.82
C ALA A 205 2.77 13.73 10.62
N ILE A 206 3.76 13.95 11.51
CA ILE A 206 4.67 15.09 11.42
C ILE A 206 5.49 15.03 10.12
N SER A 207 6.07 13.88 9.80
CA SER A 207 6.86 13.72 8.57
C SER A 207 6.01 13.88 7.31
N SER A 208 4.78 13.36 7.28
CA SER A 208 3.85 13.57 6.15
C SER A 208 3.51 15.06 5.97
N GLY A 209 3.32 15.80 7.06
CA GLY A 209 3.14 17.25 7.04
C GLY A 209 4.37 17.99 6.50
N LEU A 210 5.57 17.60 6.94
CA LEU A 210 6.83 18.17 6.43
C LEU A 210 7.05 17.87 4.94
N LEU A 211 6.68 16.69 4.47
CA LEU A 211 6.77 16.32 3.05
C LEU A 211 5.80 17.13 2.18
N SER A 212 4.66 17.57 2.72
CA SER A 212 3.75 18.47 1.98
C SER A 212 4.35 19.86 1.71
N LEU A 213 5.44 20.24 2.41
CA LEU A 213 6.19 21.48 2.18
C LEU A 213 7.20 21.38 1.03
N PHE A 214 7.21 20.26 0.28
CA PHE A 214 8.07 20.11 -0.88
C PHE A 214 7.73 21.13 -1.95
N THR A 215 8.76 21.89 -2.32
CA THR A 215 8.78 22.86 -3.42
C THR A 215 9.89 22.50 -4.41
N PRO A 216 9.82 22.90 -5.68
CA PRO A 216 10.86 22.61 -6.68
C PRO A 216 12.28 23.05 -6.22
N THR A 217 12.37 24.11 -5.42
CA THR A 217 13.61 24.67 -4.87
C THR A 217 14.08 24.01 -3.56
N THR A 218 13.40 22.97 -3.08
CA THR A 218 13.76 22.28 -1.84
C THR A 218 15.20 21.76 -1.90
N SER A 219 15.99 22.08 -0.87
CA SER A 219 17.39 21.67 -0.78
C SER A 219 17.56 20.20 -0.42
N THR A 220 18.71 19.63 -0.78
CA THR A 220 19.00 18.21 -0.59
C THR A 220 18.90 17.75 0.85
N ALA A 221 19.42 18.55 1.79
CA ALA A 221 19.37 18.24 3.21
C ALA A 221 17.94 18.17 3.77
N ARG A 222 17.01 19.02 3.30
CA ARG A 222 15.64 19.05 3.81
C ARG A 222 14.85 17.82 3.41
N TRP A 223 14.88 17.44 2.13
CA TRP A 223 14.12 16.28 1.69
C TRP A 223 14.68 14.97 2.26
N ILE A 224 16.02 14.86 2.42
CA ILE A 224 16.64 13.72 3.12
C ILE A 224 16.17 13.66 4.59
N GLY A 225 16.21 14.78 5.30
CA GLY A 225 15.78 14.83 6.71
C GLY A 225 14.32 14.41 6.90
N TYR A 226 13.41 14.88 6.04
CA TYR A 226 11.99 14.54 6.12
C TYR A 226 11.74 13.07 5.78
N GLN A 227 12.46 12.52 4.80
CA GLN A 227 12.41 11.10 4.49
C GLN A 227 12.96 10.20 5.60
N VAL A 228 14.05 10.60 6.26
CA VAL A 228 14.59 9.86 7.40
C VAL A 228 13.54 9.77 8.50
N LEU A 229 12.88 10.89 8.82
CA LEU A 229 11.81 10.93 9.81
C LEU A 229 10.61 10.06 9.41
N LEU A 230 10.19 10.13 8.14
CA LEU A 230 9.11 9.29 7.60
C LEU A 230 9.44 7.80 7.74
N GLY A 231 10.62 7.39 7.25
CA GLY A 231 11.07 6.02 7.31
C GLY A 231 11.21 5.53 8.75
N PHE A 232 11.74 6.37 9.65
CA PHE A 232 11.85 6.04 11.07
C PHE A 232 10.48 5.81 11.71
N GLY A 233 9.52 6.72 11.51
CA GLY A 233 8.16 6.56 12.02
C GLY A 233 7.49 5.29 11.48
N ARG A 234 7.58 5.05 10.16
CA ARG A 234 6.99 3.87 9.53
C ARG A 234 7.64 2.57 10.00
N GLY A 235 8.96 2.56 10.21
CA GLY A 235 9.69 1.39 10.71
C GLY A 235 9.27 0.98 12.11
N LEU A 236 8.91 1.94 12.97
CA LEU A 236 8.39 1.64 14.31
C LEU A 236 7.01 0.98 14.25
N GLY A 237 6.14 1.45 13.35
CA GLY A 237 4.70 1.15 13.39
C GLY A 237 4.23 0.01 12.48
N ILE A 238 4.87 -0.21 11.33
CA ILE A 238 4.28 -1.04 10.26
C ILE A 238 4.06 -2.51 10.66
N GLN A 239 4.95 -3.05 11.50
CA GLN A 239 4.89 -4.45 11.94
C GLN A 239 4.08 -4.64 13.23
N MET A 240 3.76 -3.55 13.93
CA MET A 240 3.12 -3.60 15.26
C MET A 240 1.71 -4.21 15.27
N PRO A 241 0.83 -3.94 14.30
CA PRO A 241 -0.49 -4.58 14.23
C PRO A 241 -0.40 -6.10 14.20
N ILE A 242 0.56 -6.63 13.43
CA ILE A 242 0.79 -8.08 13.30
C ILE A 242 1.28 -8.66 14.62
N ILE A 243 2.30 -8.05 15.23
CA ILE A 243 2.86 -8.51 16.51
C ILE A 243 1.79 -8.46 17.61
N THR A 244 1.03 -7.38 17.69
CA THR A 244 0.00 -7.20 18.73
C THR A 244 -1.10 -8.25 18.62
N VAL A 245 -1.59 -8.52 17.41
CA VAL A 245 -2.60 -9.57 17.16
C VAL A 245 -2.07 -10.95 17.54
N GLN A 246 -0.83 -11.26 17.18
CA GLN A 246 -0.20 -12.56 17.49
C GLN A 246 0.07 -12.76 18.99
N GLN A 247 0.36 -11.70 19.73
CA GLN A 247 0.67 -11.76 21.15
C GLN A 247 -0.56 -11.75 22.06
N VAL A 248 -1.61 -11.01 21.68
CA VAL A 248 -2.77 -10.78 22.56
C VAL A 248 -3.88 -11.81 22.35
N LEU A 249 -4.03 -12.34 21.13
CA LEU A 249 -5.09 -13.30 20.83
C LEU A 249 -4.65 -14.75 21.05
N GLY A 250 -5.60 -15.59 21.46
CA GLY A 250 -5.37 -17.04 21.51
C GLY A 250 -5.09 -17.61 20.12
N SER A 251 -4.27 -18.65 20.06
CA SER A 251 -3.77 -19.26 18.81
C SER A 251 -4.83 -19.62 17.77
N HIS A 252 -6.08 -19.86 18.20
CA HIS A 252 -7.20 -20.16 17.29
C HIS A 252 -7.73 -18.94 16.52
N LEU A 253 -7.62 -17.71 17.05
CA LEU A 253 -8.13 -16.47 16.41
C LEU A 253 -7.06 -15.71 15.62
N VAL A 254 -5.79 -16.05 15.83
CA VAL A 254 -4.66 -15.38 15.16
C VAL A 254 -4.78 -15.45 13.63
N PRO A 255 -5.06 -16.61 12.99
CA PRO A 255 -5.13 -16.67 11.52
C PRO A 255 -6.23 -15.78 10.92
N GLU A 256 -7.42 -15.77 11.52
CA GLU A 256 -8.56 -14.97 11.08
C GLU A 256 -8.34 -13.46 11.33
N SER A 257 -7.72 -13.11 12.45
CA SER A 257 -7.40 -11.71 12.75
C SER A 257 -6.25 -11.19 11.89
N MET A 258 -5.30 -12.05 11.54
CA MET A 258 -4.20 -11.72 10.64
C MET A 258 -4.69 -11.49 9.21
N SER A 259 -5.63 -12.29 8.72
CA SER A 259 -6.22 -12.07 7.39
C SER A 259 -6.93 -10.72 7.31
N LEU A 260 -7.64 -10.32 8.37
CA LEU A 260 -8.25 -8.98 8.52
C LEU A 260 -7.21 -7.86 8.46
N VAL A 261 -6.11 -7.98 9.22
CA VAL A 261 -5.03 -6.99 9.22
C VAL A 261 -4.40 -6.87 7.83
N VAL A 262 -4.08 -7.99 7.19
CA VAL A 262 -3.50 -7.99 5.84
C VAL A 262 -4.49 -7.43 4.81
N PHE A 263 -5.77 -7.79 4.89
CA PHE A 263 -6.81 -7.21 4.05
C PHE A 263 -6.83 -5.69 4.21
N ALA A 264 -6.81 -5.16 5.44
CA ALA A 264 -6.80 -3.73 5.68
C ALA A 264 -5.55 -3.04 5.12
N GLN A 265 -4.38 -3.69 5.19
CA GLN A 265 -3.16 -3.17 4.57
C GLN A 265 -3.33 -3.00 3.05
N THR A 266 -3.81 -4.04 2.36
CA THR A 266 -3.96 -4.02 0.91
C THR A 266 -5.11 -3.12 0.46
N PHE A 267 -6.27 -3.24 1.09
CA PHE A 267 -7.47 -2.48 0.75
C PHE A 267 -7.32 -1.00 1.10
N GLY A 268 -6.90 -0.69 2.33
CA GLY A 268 -6.61 0.68 2.74
C GLY A 268 -5.54 1.30 1.85
N GLY A 269 -4.44 0.58 1.63
CA GLY A 269 -3.39 1.02 0.73
C GLY A 269 -3.88 1.40 -0.67
N SER A 270 -4.73 0.55 -1.26
CA SER A 270 -5.30 0.79 -2.59
C SER A 270 -6.24 2.00 -2.59
N ILE A 271 -7.16 2.10 -1.63
CA ILE A 271 -8.11 3.22 -1.53
C ILE A 271 -7.37 4.56 -1.43
N PHE A 272 -6.43 4.70 -0.48
CA PHE A 272 -5.77 5.97 -0.24
C PHE A 272 -4.82 6.35 -1.38
N LEU A 273 -4.19 5.38 -2.04
CA LEU A 273 -3.41 5.64 -3.26
C LEU A 273 -4.30 6.16 -4.38
N THR A 274 -5.46 5.54 -4.60
CA THR A 274 -6.43 5.99 -5.59
C THR A 274 -6.97 7.38 -5.27
N ILE A 275 -7.32 7.67 -4.01
CA ILE A 275 -7.76 9.01 -3.58
C ILE A 275 -6.64 10.04 -3.86
N ALA A 276 -5.39 9.73 -3.50
CA ALA A 276 -4.26 10.61 -3.79
C ALA A 276 -4.10 10.84 -5.31
N ASN A 277 -4.33 9.81 -6.13
CA ASN A 277 -4.32 9.91 -7.59
C ASN A 277 -5.41 10.81 -8.15
N VAL A 278 -6.63 10.69 -7.65
CA VAL A 278 -7.74 11.54 -8.07
C VAL A 278 -7.50 12.99 -7.64
N ILE A 279 -7.03 13.22 -6.41
CA ILE A 279 -6.69 14.58 -5.93
C ILE A 279 -5.58 15.18 -6.82
N PHE A 280 -4.51 14.44 -7.07
CA PHE A 280 -3.39 14.88 -7.89
C PHE A 280 -3.86 15.23 -9.32
N THR A 281 -4.61 14.34 -9.96
CA THR A 281 -5.08 14.52 -11.34
C THR A 281 -6.04 15.70 -11.46
N ASN A 282 -7.01 15.84 -10.56
CA ASN A 282 -7.96 16.95 -10.58
C ASN A 282 -7.29 18.30 -10.34
N LYS A 283 -6.38 18.37 -9.36
CA LYS A 283 -5.59 19.58 -9.10
C LYS A 283 -4.70 19.94 -10.28
N LEU A 284 -3.99 18.95 -10.83
CA LEU A 284 -3.12 19.16 -11.99
C LEU A 284 -3.92 19.70 -13.18
N ASN A 285 -5.08 19.13 -13.49
CA ASN A 285 -5.93 19.60 -14.58
C ASN A 285 -6.47 21.01 -14.35
N ALA A 286 -6.88 21.34 -13.12
CA ALA A 286 -7.37 22.68 -12.79
C ALA A 286 -6.28 23.75 -12.93
N GLU A 287 -5.10 23.50 -12.36
CA GLU A 287 -3.95 24.43 -12.42
C GLU A 287 -3.41 24.56 -13.85
N LEU A 288 -3.36 23.46 -14.62
CA LEU A 288 -2.95 23.51 -16.03
C LEU A 288 -3.93 24.31 -16.90
N ALA A 289 -5.23 24.23 -16.62
CA ALA A 289 -6.23 25.01 -17.35
C ALA A 289 -6.12 26.52 -17.09
N GLU A 290 -5.62 26.93 -15.91
CA GLU A 290 -5.36 28.34 -15.61
C GLU A 290 -4.03 28.85 -16.19
N LEU A 291 -3.01 27.98 -16.26
CA LEU A 291 -1.64 28.36 -16.63
C LEU A 291 -1.30 28.17 -18.12
N VAL A 292 -2.05 27.37 -18.87
CA VAL A 292 -1.71 26.97 -20.24
C VAL A 292 -2.88 27.26 -21.20
N PRO A 293 -2.65 27.89 -22.37
CA PRO A 293 -3.69 28.12 -23.36
C PRO A 293 -4.38 26.83 -23.82
N ASP A 294 -5.68 26.94 -24.14
CA ASP A 294 -6.53 25.83 -24.57
C ASP A 294 -5.89 25.00 -25.71
N GLY A 295 -5.62 23.72 -25.45
CA GLY A 295 -5.12 22.75 -26.44
C GLY A 295 -3.80 22.06 -26.10
N LEU A 296 -2.95 22.63 -25.23
CA LEU A 296 -1.67 22.01 -24.83
C LEU A 296 -1.77 21.18 -23.53
N SER A 297 -2.80 21.43 -22.72
CA SER A 297 -3.04 20.78 -21.43
C SER A 297 -3.28 19.27 -21.56
N SER A 298 -4.04 18.83 -22.57
CA SER A 298 -4.27 17.40 -22.84
C SER A 298 -3.00 16.66 -23.24
N HIS A 299 -2.14 17.28 -24.06
CA HIS A 299 -0.89 16.69 -24.51
C HIS A 299 0.16 16.58 -23.40
N ILE A 300 0.16 17.52 -22.44
CA ILE A 300 1.03 17.46 -21.25
C ILE A 300 0.60 16.32 -20.31
N VAL A 301 -0.70 16.11 -20.13
CA VAL A 301 -1.23 15.02 -19.29
C VAL A 301 -0.97 13.66 -19.96
N GLU A 302 -1.12 13.54 -21.28
CA GLU A 302 -0.82 12.32 -22.04
C GLU A 302 0.68 11.98 -22.10
N ALA A 303 1.56 12.99 -22.12
CA ALA A 303 3.01 12.77 -22.10
C ALA A 303 3.51 12.19 -20.76
N GLY A 304 2.68 12.20 -19.72
CA GLY A 304 2.96 11.60 -18.42
C GLY A 304 3.97 12.40 -17.58
N ALA A 305 4.26 11.87 -16.39
CA ALA A 305 5.01 12.57 -15.35
C ALA A 305 6.43 13.04 -15.74
N THR A 306 7.04 12.45 -16.77
CA THR A 306 8.38 12.82 -17.25
C THR A 306 8.36 13.41 -18.66
N GLY A 307 7.33 13.12 -19.47
CA GLY A 307 7.25 13.58 -20.86
C GLY A 307 6.86 15.05 -21.01
N PHE A 308 6.28 15.68 -19.98
CA PHE A 308 5.91 17.10 -20.07
C PHE A 308 7.13 18.03 -20.32
N ARG A 309 8.34 17.59 -19.98
CA ARG A 309 9.58 18.35 -20.22
C ARG A 309 10.02 18.40 -21.68
N SER A 310 9.48 17.51 -22.51
CA SER A 310 9.73 17.53 -23.96
C SER A 310 8.95 18.63 -24.68
N PHE A 311 7.96 19.26 -24.03
CA PHE A 311 7.30 20.42 -24.58
C PHE A 311 8.20 21.66 -24.47
N PRO A 312 8.40 22.41 -25.56
CA PRO A 312 9.27 23.58 -25.56
C PRO A 312 8.74 24.66 -24.60
N GLN A 313 9.63 25.20 -23.76
CA GLN A 313 9.37 26.29 -22.80
C GLN A 313 8.95 27.62 -23.46
N SER A 314 8.86 27.69 -24.79
CA SER A 314 8.68 28.92 -25.56
C SER A 314 7.25 29.46 -25.62
N ILE A 315 6.31 28.94 -24.81
CA ILE A 315 4.90 29.39 -24.81
C ILE A 315 4.61 30.33 -23.61
N SER A 316 5.61 30.62 -22.76
CA SER A 316 5.46 31.54 -21.62
C SER A 316 5.96 32.96 -21.91
N ASN A 317 5.55 33.57 -23.03
CA ASN A 317 5.68 35.01 -23.26
C ASN A 317 4.33 35.61 -23.61
#